data_AF-A0A0C3J4J3-F1
#
_entry.id   AF-A0A0C3J4J3-F1
#
_cell.length_a   1.000
_cell.length_b   1.000
_cell.length_c   1.000
_cell.angle_alpha   90.00
_cell.angle_beta   90.00
_cell.angle_gamma   90.00
#
_symmetry.space_group_name_H-M   'P 1'
#
loop_
_entity.id
_entity.type
_entity.pdbx_description
1 polymer ?
#
loop_
_entity_poly.entity_id
_entity_poly.type
_entity_poly.pdbx_seq_one_letter_code
_entity_poly.pdbx_strand_id
1 'polypeptide(L)'
;MYDQLEEAPYWWILEMLPQKQRYQREDDSWIGDVKVNMGGGRDIPKRHTPKIHRSVKIRMEADTLTKGKYWPKAKINVEPIWVD
;
A
#
# COMPACT_ATOMS: atom_id res chain seq x y z
N MET A 1 -12.24 14.52 1.90
CA MET A 1 -11.15 13.95 1.08
C MET A 1 -11.76 13.60 -0.26
N TYR A 2 -11.35 14.25 -1.36
CA TYR A 2 -11.88 13.99 -2.69
C TYR A 2 -11.21 12.72 -3.25
N ASP A 3 -11.98 11.66 -3.44
CA ASP A 3 -11.50 10.42 -4.05
C ASP A 3 -11.78 10.47 -5.56
N GLN A 4 -10.73 10.73 -6.34
CA GLN A 4 -10.84 10.83 -7.80
C GLN A 4 -11.28 9.50 -8.45
N LEU A 5 -11.07 8.36 -7.78
CA LEU A 5 -11.54 7.06 -8.26
C LEU A 5 -13.04 6.86 -8.05
N GLU A 6 -13.65 7.59 -7.11
CA GLU A 6 -15.09 7.58 -6.87
C GLU A 6 -15.82 8.46 -7.90
N GLU A 7 -15.20 9.57 -8.32
CA GLU A 7 -15.73 10.48 -9.33
C GLU A 7 -15.56 9.93 -10.77
N ALA A 8 -14.46 9.24 -11.04
CA ALA A 8 -14.13 8.73 -12.36
C ALA A 8 -13.83 7.21 -12.33
N PRO A 9 -14.87 6.35 -12.27
CA PRO A 9 -14.71 4.92 -12.09
C PRO A 9 -14.04 4.21 -13.28
N TYR A 10 -13.96 4.86 -14.45
CA TYR A 10 -13.25 4.33 -15.62
C TYR A 10 -11.73 4.17 -15.38
N TRP A 11 -11.15 4.89 -14.41
CA TRP A 11 -9.74 4.74 -14.04
C TRP A 11 -9.41 3.34 -13.52
N TRP A 12 -10.40 2.58 -13.03
CA TRP A 12 -10.22 1.17 -12.66
C TRP A 12 -9.78 0.27 -13.83
N ILE A 13 -10.01 0.69 -15.08
CA ILE A 13 -9.53 -0.08 -16.24
C ILE A 13 -7.99 -0.07 -16.30
N LEU A 14 -7.33 1.01 -15.86
CA LEU A 14 -5.87 1.04 -15.82
C LEU A 14 -5.30 0.11 -14.76
N GLU A 15 -6.04 -0.10 -13.67
CA GLU A 15 -5.67 -1.07 -12.63
C GLU A 15 -5.66 -2.51 -13.15
N MET A 16 -6.41 -2.80 -14.23
CA MET A 16 -6.45 -4.11 -14.91
C MET A 16 -5.23 -4.37 -15.82
N LEU A 17 -4.44 -3.34 -16.13
CA LEU A 17 -3.28 -3.50 -16.99
C LEU A 17 -2.16 -4.25 -16.24
N PRO A 18 -1.60 -5.32 -16.83
CA PRO A 18 -0.50 -6.05 -16.21
C PRO A 18 0.73 -5.16 -16.11
N GLN A 19 1.21 -4.93 -14.90
CA GLN A 19 2.41 -4.16 -14.62
C GLN A 19 3.53 -5.07 -14.12
N LYS A 20 4.74 -4.79 -14.60
CA LYS A 20 5.97 -5.42 -14.08
C LYS A 20 6.31 -4.75 -12.76
N GLN A 21 6.06 -5.44 -11.66
CA GLN A 21 6.48 -5.00 -10.33
C GLN A 21 7.81 -5.65 -9.98
N ARG A 22 8.75 -4.83 -9.52
CA ARG A 22 10.05 -5.31 -9.03
C ARG A 22 10.13 -5.10 -7.53
N TYR A 23 10.46 -6.16 -6.81
CA TYR A 23 10.71 -6.11 -5.38
C TYR A 23 11.90 -7.01 -5.05
N GLN A 24 12.60 -6.66 -3.97
CA GLN A 24 13.73 -7.42 -3.46
C GLN A 24 13.21 -8.44 -2.45
N ARG A 25 13.59 -9.71 -2.59
CA ARG A 25 13.20 -10.78 -1.66
C ARG A 25 14.13 -10.83 -0.44
N GLU A 26 13.77 -11.68 0.51
CA GLU A 26 14.56 -11.98 1.71
C GLU A 26 15.95 -12.57 1.40
N ASP A 27 16.17 -13.09 0.20
CA ASP A 27 17.39 -13.75 -0.27
C ASP A 27 18.28 -12.85 -1.16
N ASP A 28 18.04 -11.54 -1.19
CA ASP A 28 18.74 -10.54 -2.02
C ASP A 28 18.47 -10.68 -3.51
N SER A 29 17.61 -11.62 -3.91
CA SER A 29 17.19 -11.73 -5.29
C SER A 29 16.21 -10.62 -5.65
N TRP A 30 16.41 -10.04 -6.83
CA TRP A 30 15.44 -9.14 -7.46
C TRP A 30 14.48 -9.96 -8.30
N ILE A 31 13.20 -9.85 -8.02
CA ILE A 31 12.17 -10.56 -8.79
C ILE A 31 11.25 -9.56 -9.46
N GLY A 32 10.98 -9.82 -10.74
CA GLY A 32 10.01 -9.10 -11.54
C GLY A 32 8.78 -9.96 -11.72
N ASP A 33 7.73 -9.70 -10.93
CA ASP A 33 6.42 -10.34 -11.13
C ASP A 33 5.56 -9.46 -12.04
N VAL A 34 4.80 -10.09 -12.94
CA VAL A 34 3.73 -9.41 -13.67
C VAL A 34 2.45 -9.56 -12.87
N LYS A 35 1.94 -8.45 -12.34
CA LYS A 35 0.71 -8.43 -11.55
C LYS A 35 -0.19 -7.29 -12.00
N VAL A 36 -1.48 -7.52 -11.80
CA VAL A 36 -2.53 -6.52 -11.94
C VAL A 36 -2.64 -5.80 -10.59
N ASN A 37 -2.73 -4.48 -10.58
CA ASN A 37 -2.68 -3.72 -9.33
C ASN A 37 -3.97 -3.91 -8.51
N MET A 38 -5.15 -3.78 -9.15
CA MET A 38 -6.49 -3.86 -8.52
C MET A 38 -6.61 -3.17 -7.15
N GLY A 39 -5.94 -2.03 -6.96
CA GLY A 39 -5.90 -1.31 -5.68
C GLY A 39 -5.25 -2.11 -4.54
N GLY A 40 -4.39 -3.07 -4.85
CA GLY A 40 -3.64 -3.89 -3.93
C GLY A 40 -2.50 -3.11 -3.26
N GLY A 41 -2.21 -3.45 -2.00
CA GLY A 41 -1.07 -2.90 -1.30
C GLY A 41 0.26 -3.36 -1.91
N ARG A 42 1.31 -2.55 -1.75
CA ARG A 42 2.67 -2.94 -2.13
C ARG A 42 3.20 -4.05 -1.22
N ASP A 43 4.01 -4.93 -1.79
CA ASP A 43 4.74 -5.92 -1.00
C ASP A 43 5.92 -5.24 -0.31
N ILE A 44 6.01 -5.41 1.00
CA ILE A 44 7.08 -4.84 1.82
C ILE A 44 8.06 -5.97 2.14
N PRO A 45 9.33 -5.86 1.72
CA PRO A 45 10.32 -6.89 2.03
C PRO A 45 10.50 -7.00 3.55
N LYS A 46 10.41 -8.21 4.08
CA LYS A 46 10.48 -8.50 5.52
C LYS A 46 11.85 -8.27 6.17
N ARG A 47 12.87 -7.92 5.37
CA ARG A 47 14.25 -7.74 5.81
C ARG A 47 14.47 -6.53 6.72
N HIS A 48 13.71 -5.48 6.49
CA HIS A 48 13.86 -4.23 7.22
C HIS A 48 12.55 -3.85 7.86
N THR A 49 12.66 -3.32 9.09
CA THR A 49 11.56 -2.68 9.76
C THR A 49 11.04 -1.54 8.89
N PRO A 50 9.79 -1.61 8.40
CA PRO A 50 9.31 -0.61 7.45
C PRO A 50 9.24 0.75 8.13
N LYS A 51 9.86 1.76 7.50
CA LYS A 51 9.71 3.15 7.92
C LYS A 51 8.40 3.67 7.35
N ILE A 52 7.45 3.95 8.22
CA ILE A 52 6.12 4.45 7.83
C ILE A 52 5.99 5.89 8.32
N HIS A 53 5.47 6.76 7.47
CA HIS A 53 5.27 8.15 7.82
C HIS A 53 4.21 8.32 8.93
N ARG A 54 4.42 9.25 9.86
CA ARG A 54 3.58 9.51 11.04
C ARG A 54 2.12 9.78 10.70
N SER A 55 1.85 10.41 9.55
CA SER A 55 0.50 10.66 9.06
C SER A 55 -0.34 9.38 8.89
N VAL A 56 0.29 8.23 8.60
CA VAL A 56 -0.41 6.94 8.52
C VAL A 56 -0.88 6.50 9.89
N LYS A 57 -0.06 6.69 10.94
CA LYS A 57 -0.43 6.42 12.33
C LYS A 57 -1.64 7.27 12.75
N ILE A 58 -1.58 8.56 12.47
CA ILE A 58 -2.66 9.52 12.79
C ILE A 58 -3.98 9.09 12.14
N ARG A 59 -3.94 8.62 10.89
CA ARG A 59 -5.14 8.12 10.19
C ARG A 59 -5.67 6.81 10.78
N MET A 60 -4.78 5.91 11.22
CA MET A 60 -5.17 4.66 11.88
C MET A 60 -5.79 4.89 13.27
N GLU A 61 -5.34 5.93 13.98
CA GLU A 61 -5.86 6.32 15.29
C GLU A 61 -7.11 7.22 15.22
N ALA A 62 -7.42 7.79 14.06
CA ALA A 62 -8.59 8.62 13.85
C ALA A 62 -9.88 7.78 13.79
N ASP A 63 -10.70 7.86 14.84
CA ASP A 63 -12.00 7.18 14.92
C ASP A 63 -13.16 7.96 14.24
N THR A 64 -12.90 9.19 13.78
CA THR A 64 -13.91 10.08 13.17
C THR A 64 -14.00 9.99 11.64
N LEU A 65 -13.40 8.97 11.04
CA LEU A 65 -13.44 8.78 9.59
C LEU A 65 -14.83 8.30 9.13
N THR A 66 -15.41 8.98 8.15
CA THR A 66 -16.75 8.68 7.60
C THR A 66 -16.90 7.27 7.02
N LYS A 67 -15.80 6.68 6.52
CA LYS A 67 -15.73 5.33 5.96
C LYS A 67 -15.24 4.28 6.98
N GLY A 68 -15.20 4.62 8.28
CA GLY A 68 -14.69 3.76 9.36
C GLY A 68 -13.17 3.83 9.55
N LYS A 69 -12.67 3.02 10.49
CA LYS A 69 -11.25 3.01 10.89
C LYS A 69 -10.33 2.68 9.70
N TYR A 70 -9.36 3.53 9.42
CA TYR A 70 -8.43 3.34 8.31
C TYR A 70 -7.42 2.23 8.62
N TRP A 71 -7.24 1.31 7.66
CA TRP A 71 -6.16 0.33 7.70
C TRP A 71 -5.39 0.33 6.36
N PRO A 72 -4.05 0.40 6.39
CA PRO A 72 -3.26 0.33 5.16
C PRO A 72 -3.38 -1.06 4.52
N LYS A 73 -3.52 -1.12 3.20
CA LYS A 73 -3.58 -2.39 2.44
C LYS A 73 -2.23 -3.10 2.31
N ALA A 74 -1.12 -2.42 2.62
CA ALA A 74 0.19 -3.03 2.61
C ALA A 74 0.30 -4.08 3.73
N LYS A 75 0.89 -5.24 3.43
CA LYS A 75 1.05 -6.31 4.42
C LYS A 75 2.22 -5.97 5.35
N ILE A 76 1.91 -5.38 6.49
CA ILE A 76 2.88 -5.05 7.54
C ILE A 76 3.02 -6.27 8.46
N ASN A 77 4.05 -7.08 8.24
CA ASN A 77 4.31 -8.28 9.04
C ASN A 77 5.26 -8.03 10.24
N VAL A 78 5.82 -6.83 10.35
CA VAL A 78 6.82 -6.43 11.36
C VAL A 78 6.42 -5.07 11.92
N GLU A 79 6.66 -4.81 13.21
CA GLU A 79 6.36 -3.52 13.84
C GLU A 79 7.07 -2.37 13.10
N PRO A 80 6.35 -1.39 12.54
CA PRO A 80 6.97 -0.32 11.75
C PRO A 80 7.68 0.73 12.62
N ILE A 81 8.71 1.36 12.08
CA ILE A 81 9.32 2.57 12.65
C ILE A 81 8.56 3.78 12.09
N TRP A 82 7.98 4.57 12.98
CA TRP A 82 7.28 5.80 12.59
C TRP A 82 8.27 6.94 12.37
N VAL A 83 8.28 7.50 11.16
CA VAL A 83 9.13 8.62 10.75
C VAL A 83 8.27 9.83 10.38
N ASP A 84 8.80 11.04 10.54
CA ASP A 84 8.15 12.29 10.12
C ASP A 84 8.64 12.74 8.73
#